data_AF-A0A953M5U2-F1
#
_entry.id   AF-A0A953M5U2-F1
#
_cell.length_a   1.000
_cell.length_b   1.000
_cell.length_c   1.000
_cell.angle_alpha   90.00
_cell.angle_beta   90.00
_cell.angle_gamma   90.00
#
_symmetry.space_group_name_H-M   'P 1'
#
loop_
_entity.id
_entity.type
_entity.pdbx_description
1 polymer ?
#
loop_
_entity_poly.entity_id
_entity_poly.type
_entity_poly.pdbx_seq_one_letter_code
_entity_poly.pdbx_strand_id
1 'polypeptide(L)'
;PNAAGLPDVVLGGLGLAELLHAGALDTVLSARYNGAYCPADLAQPPGVLDLADINALVAAFTTDDPAADLAPPFGVLDLADINAFVQSFLTGCP
;
A
#
# COMPACT_ATOMS: atom_id res chain seq x y z
N PRO A 1 -7.76 20.18 -41.14
CA PRO A 1 -8.23 19.07 -40.28
C PRO A 1 -7.40 18.96 -38.97
N ASN A 2 -7.58 20.00 -38.15
CA ASN A 2 -7.76 20.03 -36.69
C ASN A 2 -7.77 18.72 -35.87
N ALA A 3 -6.74 18.59 -35.02
CA ALA A 3 -6.75 18.54 -33.54
C ALA A 3 -7.74 17.63 -32.77
N ALA A 4 -7.16 16.67 -32.03
CA ALA A 4 -7.34 16.42 -30.59
C ALA A 4 -6.04 15.71 -30.14
N GLY A 5 -5.17 16.23 -29.30
CA GLY A 5 -5.40 16.97 -28.06
C GLY A 5 -4.82 16.16 -26.90
N LEU A 6 -3.55 15.74 -26.99
CA LEU A 6 -2.79 15.31 -25.81
C LEU A 6 -2.39 16.59 -25.06
N PRO A 7 -2.68 16.73 -23.76
CA PRO A 7 -2.25 17.89 -23.01
C PRO A 7 -0.73 17.93 -23.02
N ASP A 8 -0.24 19.02 -23.61
CA ASP A 8 1.14 19.46 -23.62
C ASP A 8 1.55 19.64 -22.15
N VAL A 9 2.09 18.59 -21.54
CA VAL A 9 2.86 18.74 -20.31
C VAL A 9 4.16 19.42 -20.73
N VAL A 10 4.06 20.74 -20.86
CA VAL A 10 5.18 21.67 -20.84
C VAL A 10 5.77 21.61 -19.43
N LEU A 11 6.39 20.47 -19.08
CA LEU A 11 7.38 20.41 -18.01
C LEU A 11 8.64 21.03 -18.60
N GLY A 12 8.68 22.36 -18.55
CA GLY A 12 9.83 23.14 -18.96
C GLY A 12 11.09 22.67 -18.23
N GLY A 13 12.13 22.38 -19.00
CA GLY A 13 13.52 22.77 -18.74
C GLY A 13 14.26 22.25 -17.50
N LEU A 14 13.58 21.60 -16.55
CA LEU A 14 14.19 20.97 -15.38
C LEU A 14 14.00 19.46 -15.55
N GLY A 15 15.04 18.83 -16.07
CA GLY A 15 15.04 17.39 -16.28
C GLY A 15 14.75 16.64 -14.98
N LEU A 16 14.27 15.41 -15.11
CA LEU A 16 14.13 14.44 -14.02
C LEU A 16 15.41 14.28 -13.17
N ALA A 17 16.54 14.81 -13.63
CA ALA A 17 17.80 14.93 -12.90
C ALA A 17 17.74 15.89 -11.69
N GLU A 18 16.90 16.93 -11.70
CA GLU A 18 16.81 17.90 -10.59
C GLU A 18 15.91 17.39 -9.44
N LEU A 19 14.98 16.49 -9.78
CA LEU A 19 14.14 15.74 -8.85
C LEU A 19 14.89 14.58 -8.18
N LEU A 20 16.07 14.23 -8.66
CA LEU A 20 16.94 13.20 -8.09
C LEU A 20 18.19 13.84 -7.49
N HIS A 21 18.01 14.65 -6.43
CA HIS A 21 19.12 14.85 -5.50
C HIS A 21 19.50 13.49 -4.91
N ALA A 22 20.80 13.21 -4.75
CA ALA A 22 21.23 12.04 -3.99
C ALA A 22 20.65 12.14 -2.56
N GLY A 23 19.63 11.31 -2.26
CA GLY A 23 18.81 11.38 -1.04
C GLY A 23 17.33 11.76 -1.25
N ALA A 24 16.93 12.27 -2.41
CA ALA A 24 15.52 12.51 -2.73
C ALA A 24 14.73 11.20 -2.90
N LEU A 25 15.39 10.13 -3.34
CA LEU A 25 14.83 8.78 -3.28
C LEU A 25 14.54 8.40 -1.83
N ASP A 26 15.43 8.71 -0.89
CA ASP A 26 15.20 8.41 0.53
C ASP A 26 14.01 9.21 1.08
N THR A 27 13.86 10.51 0.76
CA THR A 27 12.70 11.29 1.22
C THR A 27 11.39 10.90 0.54
N VAL A 28 11.40 10.61 -0.77
CA VAL A 28 10.18 10.25 -1.54
C VAL A 28 9.77 8.80 -1.29
N LEU A 29 10.73 7.89 -1.16
CA LEU A 29 10.46 6.51 -0.79
C LEU A 29 10.20 6.40 0.71
N SER A 30 10.98 6.98 1.63
CA SER A 30 10.72 6.91 3.09
C SER A 30 9.41 7.59 3.50
N ALA A 31 9.00 8.69 2.85
CA ALA A 31 7.66 9.26 3.08
C ALA A 31 6.52 8.34 2.61
N ARG A 32 6.79 7.33 1.76
CA ARG A 32 5.84 6.28 1.33
C ARG A 32 6.20 4.86 1.81
N TYR A 33 7.32 4.70 2.50
CA TYR A 33 7.95 3.45 2.92
C TYR A 33 8.36 3.61 4.38
N ASN A 34 7.48 4.20 5.19
CA ASN A 34 7.55 4.12 6.64
C ASN A 34 6.53 3.10 7.18
N GLY A 35 6.07 2.20 6.32
CA GLY A 35 5.45 0.95 6.69
C GLY A 35 6.28 -0.14 6.03
N ALA A 36 7.10 -0.83 6.82
CA ALA A 36 7.45 -2.19 6.42
C ALA A 36 6.13 -2.88 6.07
N TYR A 37 6.06 -3.54 4.91
CA TYR A 37 4.84 -4.19 4.46
C TYR A 37 4.29 -5.06 5.58
N CYS A 38 3.22 -4.60 6.20
CA CYS A 38 2.58 -5.28 7.31
C CYS A 38 1.20 -5.71 6.86
N PRO A 39 1.02 -7.01 6.56
CA PRO A 39 -0.27 -7.55 6.17
C PRO A 39 -1.40 -7.26 7.18
N ALA A 40 -1.05 -7.02 8.45
CA ALA A 40 -2.00 -6.74 9.51
C ALA A 40 -2.32 -5.25 9.74
N ASP A 41 -1.63 -4.31 9.09
CA ASP A 41 -1.86 -2.86 9.23
C ASP A 41 -2.74 -2.37 8.07
N LEU A 42 -4.05 -2.46 8.27
CA LEU A 42 -5.06 -2.23 7.23
C LEU A 42 -5.86 -0.94 7.49
N ALA A 43 -5.73 -0.35 8.67
CA ALA A 43 -6.46 0.84 9.07
C ALA A 43 -5.56 2.09 9.12
N GLN A 44 -6.17 3.23 9.43
CA GLN A 44 -5.46 4.46 9.73
C GLN A 44 -5.41 4.66 11.25
N PRO A 45 -4.32 5.21 11.80
CA PRO A 45 -3.08 5.61 11.12
C PRO A 45 -2.15 4.42 10.84
N PRO A 46 -1.37 4.44 9.74
CA PRO A 46 -0.42 3.36 9.44
C PRO A 46 0.69 3.31 10.50
N GLY A 47 1.23 2.11 10.71
CA GLY A 47 2.23 1.78 11.72
C GLY A 47 1.64 1.54 13.12
N VAL A 48 0.31 1.49 13.24
CA VAL A 48 -0.39 1.25 14.52
C VAL A 48 -1.28 0.02 14.38
N LEU A 49 -0.90 -1.09 15.00
CA LEU A 49 -1.73 -2.28 15.07
C LEU A 49 -2.73 -2.19 16.23
N ASP A 50 -4.02 -2.10 15.92
CA ASP A 50 -5.09 -2.09 16.90
C ASP A 50 -6.38 -2.80 16.41
N LEU A 51 -7.50 -2.59 17.11
CA LEU A 51 -8.77 -3.24 16.75
C LEU A 51 -9.40 -2.69 15.46
N ALA A 52 -8.98 -1.51 15.00
CA ALA A 52 -9.40 -0.95 13.73
C ALA A 52 -8.90 -1.81 12.56
N ASP A 53 -7.71 -2.39 12.65
CA ASP A 53 -7.18 -3.32 11.64
C ASP A 53 -7.98 -4.61 11.56
N ILE A 54 -8.40 -5.12 12.71
CA ILE A 54 -9.26 -6.31 12.78
C ILE A 54 -10.61 -6.00 12.11
N ASN A 55 -11.19 -4.84 12.40
CA ASN A 55 -12.43 -4.42 11.75
C ASN A 55 -12.24 -4.22 10.25
N ALA A 56 -11.09 -3.68 9.81
CA ALA A 56 -10.77 -3.51 8.40
C ALA A 56 -10.64 -4.86 7.69
N LEU A 57 -9.95 -5.84 8.28
CA LEU A 57 -9.89 -7.21 7.75
C LEU A 57 -11.30 -7.81 7.61
N VAL A 58 -12.12 -7.76 8.66
CA VAL A 58 -13.46 -8.36 8.64
C VAL A 58 -14.32 -7.69 7.57
N ALA A 59 -14.28 -6.36 7.47
CA ALA A 59 -15.00 -5.63 6.44
C ALA A 59 -14.55 -6.10 5.04
N ALA A 60 -13.25 -6.07 4.76
CA ALA A 60 -12.67 -6.50 3.49
C ALA A 60 -13.03 -7.95 3.14
N PHE A 61 -12.89 -8.87 4.10
CA PHE A 61 -13.16 -10.29 3.91
C PHE A 61 -14.64 -10.56 3.60
N THR A 62 -15.56 -9.85 4.26
CA THR A 62 -17.02 -10.03 4.03
C THR A 62 -17.52 -9.39 2.74
N THR A 63 -16.72 -8.54 2.09
CA THR A 63 -17.06 -7.87 0.82
C THR A 63 -16.25 -8.38 -0.36
N ASP A 64 -15.54 -9.51 -0.22
CA ASP A 64 -14.63 -10.06 -1.23
C ASP A 64 -13.60 -9.02 -1.72
N ASP A 65 -13.12 -8.15 -0.82
CA ASP A 65 -12.14 -7.12 -1.14
C ASP A 65 -10.72 -7.73 -1.17
N PRO A 66 -9.93 -7.49 -2.23
CA PRO A 66 -8.56 -8.02 -2.35
C PRO A 66 -7.61 -7.51 -1.26
N ALA A 67 -7.95 -6.49 -0.47
CA ALA A 67 -7.17 -6.10 0.70
C ALA A 67 -7.11 -7.19 1.79
N ALA A 68 -8.07 -8.13 1.80
CA ALA A 68 -8.05 -9.27 2.71
C ALA A 68 -7.30 -10.50 2.16
N ASP A 69 -6.80 -10.46 0.92
CA ASP A 69 -6.05 -11.54 0.28
C ASP A 69 -4.55 -11.40 0.59
N LEU A 70 -4.13 -12.08 1.66
CA LEU A 70 -2.82 -11.91 2.30
C LEU A 70 -1.94 -13.15 2.15
N ALA A 71 -2.48 -14.27 1.66
CA ALA A 71 -1.77 -15.53 1.52
C ALA A 71 -2.07 -16.21 0.17
N PRO A 72 -1.10 -16.95 -0.41
CA PRO A 72 -1.39 -17.80 -1.55
C PRO A 72 -2.45 -18.87 -1.21
N PRO A 73 -3.36 -19.22 -2.13
CA PRO A 73 -3.44 -18.76 -3.51
C PRO A 73 -4.16 -17.40 -3.68
N PHE A 74 -3.45 -16.40 -4.20
CA PHE A 74 -4.02 -15.08 -4.46
C PHE A 74 -5.19 -15.13 -5.44
N GLY A 75 -6.19 -14.30 -5.20
CA GLY A 75 -7.48 -14.26 -5.87
C GLY A 75 -8.54 -15.15 -5.20
N VAL A 76 -8.23 -15.77 -4.07
CA VAL A 76 -9.15 -16.61 -3.28
C VAL A 76 -9.05 -16.22 -1.82
N LEU A 77 -10.14 -15.69 -1.25
CA LEU A 77 -10.21 -15.45 0.19
C LEU A 77 -10.52 -16.75 0.94
N ASP A 78 -9.61 -17.17 1.80
CA ASP A 78 -9.77 -18.37 2.62
C ASP A 78 -9.16 -18.22 4.04
N LEU A 79 -9.06 -19.34 4.76
CA LEU A 79 -8.55 -19.32 6.14
C LEU A 79 -7.04 -19.03 6.21
N ALA A 80 -6.29 -19.23 5.13
CA ALA A 80 -4.87 -18.91 5.07
C ALA A 80 -4.64 -17.39 5.20
N ASP A 81 -5.54 -16.56 4.63
CA ASP A 81 -5.47 -15.11 4.76
C ASP A 81 -5.69 -14.64 6.19
N ILE A 82 -6.71 -15.19 6.84
CA ILE A 82 -7.01 -14.89 8.25
C ILE A 82 -5.84 -15.32 9.12
N ASN A 83 -5.23 -16.47 8.84
CA ASN A 83 -4.05 -16.93 9.57
C ASN A 83 -2.85 -16.00 9.32
N ALA A 84 -2.62 -15.56 8.08
CA ALA A 84 -1.55 -14.63 7.74
C ALA A 84 -1.72 -13.28 8.48
N PHE A 85 -2.93 -12.74 8.51
CA PHE A 85 -3.27 -11.58 9.32
C PHE A 85 -2.97 -11.81 10.81
N VAL A 86 -3.50 -12.89 11.41
CA VAL A 86 -3.36 -13.15 12.85
C VAL A 86 -1.89 -13.34 13.23
N GLN A 87 -1.11 -14.06 12.43
CA GLN A 87 0.32 -14.21 12.68
C GLN A 87 1.02 -12.85 12.64
N SER A 88 0.80 -12.05 11.59
CA SER A 88 1.39 -10.71 11.47
C SER A 88 0.95 -9.77 12.60
N PHE A 89 -0.30 -9.85 13.06
CA PHE A 89 -0.83 -9.03 14.13
C PHE A 89 -0.19 -9.38 15.49
N LEU A 90 -0.01 -10.68 15.77
CA LEU A 90 0.55 -11.16 17.04
C LEU A 90 2.07 -10.99 17.13
N THR A 91 2.79 -11.18 16.02
CA THR A 91 4.25 -10.99 16.01
C THR A 91 4.66 -9.54 15.89
N GLY A 92 3.70 -8.66 15.58
CA GLY A 92 3.97 -7.33 15.07
C GLY A 92 4.52 -7.38 13.65
N CYS A 93 4.59 -6.21 13.03
CA CYS A 93 5.23 -6.01 11.74
C CYS A 93 6.76 -5.94 11.94
N PRO A 94 7.59 -6.65 11.14
CA PRO A 94 9.04 -6.43 11.14
C PRO A 94 9.43 -5.02 10.70
#